data_AF-A0A6U6C7S3-F1
#
_entry.id   AF-A0A6U6C7S3-F1
#
_cell.length_a   1.000
_cell.length_b   1.000
_cell.length_c   1.000
_cell.angle_alpha   90.00
_cell.angle_beta   90.00
_cell.angle_gamma   90.00
#
_symmetry.space_group_name_H-M   'P 1'
#
loop_
_entity.id
_entity.type
_entity.pdbx_description
1 polymer ?
#
loop_
_entity_poly.entity_id
_entity_poly.type
_entity_poly.pdbx_seq_one_letter_code
_entity_poly.pdbx_strand_id
1 'polypeptide(L)'
;MSISKFEELSASSSMRQRSSFTLHDSSQGEMNAPQDGTSESLAAPAPASRPRSWSQVKSLWAGQKMRTTLNGFNIDMAYITPHIIALATPVDNKLQKFMKKDSVEEIKQYFEMEHPNKAKFYNLDGETNSSFLKTYEFNGKITQEYAFLKKEVTLLSRIQSFCKDLQTWLDAEDDNVAVIMCASGRNRTGLMICSFLIYAWPNEFQSVREAIEFYEKMRMKDAEAFVYNCHRRYIGYFFTRFAANPSSVDLSKLCLTCDGLDMNKIRIEIFLLNVFSKKSQDQNELQLLWSSKGKDAGSMKGGRKYLIMSLTELLTMAGDIKVVISGRKFSVGPFYEICSLWFNTGFIDHSPVVWNKTCFDFADQDSKAVFLQTAVPFKHALTYLQKVPFDFHLQML
;
A
#
# COMPACT_ATOMS: atom_id res chain seq x y z
N MET A 1 3.05 9.10 33.99
CA MET A 1 4.51 9.30 33.87
C MET A 1 4.79 10.77 33.59
N SER A 2 5.78 11.40 34.25
CA SER A 2 6.12 12.81 34.03
C SER A 2 6.80 13.02 32.68
N ILE A 3 6.58 14.17 32.03
CA ILE A 3 7.16 14.52 30.72
C ILE A 3 8.71 14.53 30.75
N SER A 4 9.32 14.73 31.93
CA SER A 4 10.78 14.60 32.11
C SER A 4 11.30 13.19 31.80
N LYS A 5 10.55 12.15 32.18
CA LYS A 5 10.90 10.75 31.88
C LYS A 5 10.71 10.40 30.39
N PHE A 6 9.87 11.17 29.68
CA PHE A 6 9.61 11.05 28.24
C PHE A 6 10.74 11.63 27.38
N GLU A 7 11.32 12.76 27.79
CA GLU A 7 12.53 13.32 27.19
C GLU A 7 13.75 12.42 27.43
N GLU A 8 13.84 11.80 28.60
CA GLU A 8 14.88 10.81 28.90
C GLU A 8 14.71 9.51 28.09
N LEU A 9 13.48 9.07 27.80
CA LEU A 9 13.21 7.89 26.97
C LEU A 9 13.47 8.15 25.48
N SER A 10 13.19 9.36 24.97
CA SER A 10 13.54 9.74 23.59
C SER A 10 15.04 10.02 23.40
N ALA A 11 15.70 10.58 24.43
CA ALA A 11 17.15 10.73 24.44
C ALA A 11 17.87 9.38 24.64
N SER A 12 17.35 8.48 25.48
CA SER A 12 17.96 7.16 25.69
C SER A 12 17.64 6.16 24.57
N SER A 13 16.52 6.27 23.86
CA SER A 13 16.28 5.50 22.64
C SER A 13 17.24 5.92 21.50
N SER A 14 17.65 7.19 21.47
CA SER A 14 18.74 7.64 20.59
C SER A 14 20.11 7.01 20.90
N MET A 15 20.31 6.52 22.14
CA MET A 15 21.55 5.86 22.59
C MET A 15 21.45 4.33 22.72
N ARG A 16 20.25 3.76 22.80
CA ARG A 16 20.01 2.31 22.96
C ARG A 16 18.94 1.81 21.99
N GLN A 17 19.20 1.93 20.69
CA GLN A 17 18.75 0.97 19.69
C GLN A 17 19.56 1.18 18.39
N ARG A 18 20.81 0.71 18.40
CA ARG A 18 21.46 0.24 17.15
C ARG A 18 20.90 -1.15 16.83
N SER A 19 19.64 -1.17 16.44
CA SER A 19 19.05 -2.21 15.58
C SER A 19 17.96 -1.60 14.70
N SER A 20 18.09 -0.30 14.43
CA SER A 20 17.31 0.41 13.43
C SER A 20 17.95 0.13 12.06
N PHE A 21 17.11 -0.29 11.11
CA PHE A 21 17.49 -0.48 9.71
C PHE A 21 17.74 0.91 9.09
N THR A 22 18.95 1.45 9.29
CA THR A 22 19.43 2.63 8.58
C THR A 22 19.98 2.21 7.23
N LEU A 23 19.32 2.61 6.14
CA LEU A 23 19.88 2.58 4.80
C LEU A 23 21.00 3.62 4.74
N HIS A 24 22.24 3.15 4.67
CA HIS A 24 23.41 3.99 4.46
C HIS A 24 23.41 4.52 3.02
N ASP A 25 23.43 5.84 2.89
CA ASP A 25 23.70 6.57 1.65
C ASP A 25 25.22 6.54 1.41
N SER A 26 25.64 6.12 0.22
CA SER A 26 27.02 6.25 -0.22
C SER A 26 27.13 6.38 -1.73
N SER A 27 27.46 7.62 -2.11
CA SER A 27 28.38 8.06 -3.17
C SER A 27 28.07 7.77 -4.63
N GLN A 28 27.92 8.89 -5.33
CA GLN A 28 28.05 9.15 -6.75
C GLN A 28 29.17 8.35 -7.44
N GLY A 29 28.81 7.72 -8.55
CA GLY A 29 29.71 7.34 -9.62
C GLY A 29 29.05 7.73 -10.94
N GLU A 30 29.66 8.66 -11.66
CA GLU A 30 29.28 9.00 -13.03
C GLU A 30 29.43 7.76 -13.92
N MET A 31 28.36 7.36 -14.59
CA MET A 31 28.45 6.44 -15.73
C MET A 31 27.58 6.94 -16.87
N ASN A 32 28.21 7.02 -18.04
CA ASN A 32 27.72 7.57 -19.28
C ASN A 32 26.37 6.99 -19.74
N ALA A 33 25.55 7.85 -20.34
CA ALA A 33 24.28 7.49 -20.96
C ALA A 33 24.47 6.49 -22.12
N PRO A 34 23.74 5.37 -22.16
CA PRO A 34 23.54 4.64 -23.41
C PRO A 34 22.44 5.33 -24.24
N GLN A 35 22.76 5.52 -25.51
CA GLN A 35 21.86 6.07 -26.53
C GLN A 35 20.65 5.15 -26.79
N ASP A 36 19.59 5.79 -27.29
CA ASP A 36 18.32 5.23 -27.77
C ASP A 36 18.47 3.84 -28.42
N GLY A 37 17.78 2.85 -27.84
CA GLY A 37 17.73 1.47 -28.32
C GLY A 37 16.28 1.03 -28.55
N THR A 38 15.98 0.76 -29.82
CA THR A 38 14.79 0.14 -30.43
C THR A 38 13.92 -0.74 -29.52
N SER A 39 12.60 -0.53 -29.60
CA SER A 39 11.58 -1.41 -29.00
C SER A 39 11.53 -2.77 -29.72
N GLU A 40 12.25 -3.76 -29.21
CA GLU A 40 12.10 -5.15 -29.68
C GLU A 40 10.79 -5.75 -29.16
N SER A 41 10.01 -6.33 -30.07
CA SER A 41 8.82 -7.14 -29.77
C SER A 41 9.26 -8.43 -29.09
N LEU A 42 8.91 -8.59 -27.82
CA LEU A 42 9.16 -9.83 -27.08
C LEU A 42 7.94 -10.74 -27.21
N ALA A 43 8.15 -11.99 -27.62
CA ALA A 43 7.11 -13.01 -27.62
C ALA A 43 6.61 -13.28 -26.19
N ALA A 44 5.36 -13.70 -26.04
CA ALA A 44 4.88 -14.24 -24.78
C ALA A 44 5.78 -15.41 -24.38
N PRO A 45 6.10 -15.57 -23.09
CA PRO A 45 6.77 -16.77 -22.66
C PRO A 45 5.90 -17.96 -23.09
N ALA A 46 6.49 -18.92 -23.80
CA ALA A 46 5.81 -20.16 -24.13
C ALA A 46 5.21 -20.74 -22.84
N PRO A 47 4.05 -21.42 -22.88
CA PRO A 47 3.47 -22.09 -21.72
C PRO A 47 4.41 -23.20 -21.26
N ALA A 48 5.42 -22.83 -20.49
CA ALA A 48 6.35 -23.73 -19.87
C ALA A 48 5.63 -24.38 -18.69
N SER A 49 5.84 -25.68 -18.49
CA SER A 49 5.42 -26.38 -17.29
C SER A 49 5.80 -25.58 -16.05
N ARG A 50 4.88 -25.45 -15.09
CA ARG A 50 5.08 -24.64 -13.89
C ARG A 50 6.45 -24.87 -13.25
N PRO A 51 7.23 -23.80 -12.99
CA PRO A 51 8.47 -23.93 -12.23
C PRO A 51 8.13 -24.37 -10.80
N ARG A 52 8.60 -25.57 -10.43
CA ARG A 52 8.47 -26.15 -9.08
C ARG A 52 9.47 -25.57 -8.09
N SER A 53 10.42 -24.78 -8.57
CA SER A 53 11.44 -24.10 -7.77
C SER A 53 11.66 -22.67 -8.25
N TRP A 54 12.09 -21.80 -7.35
CA TRP A 54 12.42 -20.43 -7.69
C TRP A 54 13.63 -20.30 -8.62
N SER A 55 14.55 -21.27 -8.59
CA SER A 55 15.66 -21.34 -9.56
C SER A 55 15.15 -21.47 -10.99
N GLN A 56 14.08 -22.25 -11.21
CA GLN A 56 13.42 -22.35 -12.52
C GLN A 56 12.69 -21.04 -12.89
N VAL A 57 12.08 -20.35 -11.91
CA VAL A 57 11.52 -19.00 -12.14
C VAL A 57 12.65 -18.07 -12.60
N LYS A 58 13.75 -17.96 -11.86
CA LYS A 58 14.91 -17.12 -12.19
C LYS A 58 15.48 -17.42 -13.59
N SER A 59 15.65 -18.70 -13.95
CA SER A 59 16.21 -19.08 -15.26
C SER A 59 15.28 -18.74 -16.42
N LEU A 60 13.96 -18.89 -16.24
CA LEU A 60 12.97 -18.53 -17.26
C LEU A 60 12.80 -17.01 -17.41
N TRP A 61 13.24 -16.23 -16.42
CA TRP A 61 12.85 -14.83 -16.26
C TRP A 61 14.01 -13.82 -16.24
N ALA A 62 15.23 -14.27 -16.53
CA ALA A 62 16.39 -13.40 -16.64
C ALA A 62 16.30 -12.53 -17.91
N GLY A 63 15.87 -11.27 -17.75
CA GLY A 63 15.99 -10.23 -18.78
C GLY A 63 14.70 -9.56 -19.29
N GLN A 64 13.52 -9.90 -18.76
CA GLN A 64 12.26 -9.28 -19.20
C GLN A 64 12.01 -7.88 -18.60
N LYS A 65 11.34 -7.02 -19.38
CA LYS A 65 10.96 -5.65 -19.01
C LYS A 65 9.44 -5.49 -18.83
N MET A 66 9.11 -4.46 -18.06
CA MET A 66 7.83 -4.04 -17.49
C MET A 66 6.64 -3.86 -18.44
N ARG A 67 6.89 -3.51 -19.72
CA ARG A 67 5.85 -3.31 -20.72
C ARG A 67 6.12 -4.25 -21.87
N THR A 68 5.23 -5.21 -22.05
CA THR A 68 5.41 -6.21 -23.08
C THR A 68 4.46 -5.88 -24.21
N THR A 69 5.01 -5.36 -25.32
CA THR A 69 4.31 -5.43 -26.61
C THR A 69 4.32 -6.90 -27.00
N LEU A 70 3.25 -7.61 -26.68
CA LEU A 70 3.14 -9.06 -26.86
C LEU A 70 2.29 -9.32 -28.08
N ASN A 71 2.87 -9.91 -29.12
CA ASN A 71 2.13 -10.34 -30.31
C ASN A 71 1.24 -9.24 -30.92
N GLY A 72 1.69 -7.97 -30.85
CA GLY A 72 0.97 -6.80 -31.37
C GLY A 72 0.03 -6.09 -30.38
N PHE A 73 -0.19 -6.65 -29.19
CA PHE A 73 -0.97 -6.01 -28.11
C PHE A 73 -0.11 -5.03 -27.30
N ASN A 74 -0.67 -3.88 -26.92
CA ASN A 74 0.03 -2.86 -26.12
C ASN A 74 -0.68 -2.61 -24.79
N ILE A 75 -0.68 -3.64 -23.94
CA ILE A 75 -1.44 -3.68 -22.69
C ILE A 75 -0.56 -3.24 -21.50
N ASP A 76 -1.11 -2.45 -20.58
CA ASP A 76 -0.49 -2.09 -19.29
C ASP A 76 -0.56 -3.27 -18.29
N MET A 77 0.22 -4.30 -18.61
CA MET A 77 0.44 -5.48 -17.79
C MET A 77 1.92 -5.85 -17.70
N ALA A 78 2.27 -6.60 -16.67
CA ALA A 78 3.57 -7.24 -16.55
C ALA A 78 3.40 -8.63 -15.95
N TYR A 79 4.09 -9.61 -16.52
CA TYR A 79 4.30 -10.88 -15.85
C TYR A 79 5.36 -10.70 -14.76
N ILE A 80 4.94 -10.88 -13.52
CA ILE A 80 5.83 -10.86 -12.35
C ILE A 80 6.62 -12.17 -12.27
N THR A 81 5.96 -13.26 -12.65
CA THR A 81 6.54 -14.58 -12.89
C THR A 81 5.82 -15.19 -14.10
N PRO A 82 6.20 -16.37 -14.63
CA PRO A 82 5.48 -16.99 -15.74
C PRO A 82 3.98 -17.19 -15.49
N HIS A 83 3.56 -17.35 -14.23
CA HIS A 83 2.18 -17.65 -13.85
C HIS A 83 1.48 -16.54 -13.08
N ILE A 84 2.12 -15.38 -12.88
CA ILE A 84 1.56 -14.28 -12.10
C ILE A 84 1.65 -13.01 -12.93
N ILE A 85 0.50 -12.44 -13.25
CA ILE A 85 0.38 -11.23 -14.07
C ILE A 85 -0.18 -10.10 -13.22
N ALA A 86 0.50 -8.96 -13.20
CA ALA A 86 -0.02 -7.70 -12.70
C ALA A 86 -0.67 -6.92 -13.85
N LEU A 87 -1.94 -6.57 -13.72
CA LEU A 87 -2.72 -5.91 -14.78
C LEU A 87 -3.35 -4.60 -14.25
N ALA A 88 -3.32 -3.54 -15.07
CA ALA A 88 -4.11 -2.34 -14.81
C ALA A 88 -5.58 -2.54 -15.22
N THR A 89 -6.52 -2.04 -14.43
CA THR A 89 -7.97 -2.17 -14.74
C THR A 89 -8.28 -1.56 -16.11
N PRO A 90 -8.81 -2.34 -17.07
CA PRO A 90 -9.20 -1.86 -18.38
C PRO A 90 -10.48 -1.03 -18.32
N VAL A 91 -10.82 -0.38 -19.42
CA VAL A 91 -12.05 0.42 -19.56
C VAL A 91 -12.89 -0.08 -20.73
N ASP A 92 -14.18 0.26 -20.73
CA ASP A 92 -15.04 0.06 -21.89
C ASP A 92 -14.37 0.63 -23.15
N ASN A 93 -14.43 -0.11 -24.27
CA ASN A 93 -13.90 0.29 -25.58
C ASN A 93 -14.22 1.76 -25.94
N LYS A 94 -15.42 2.25 -25.61
CA LYS A 94 -15.85 3.63 -25.89
C LYS A 94 -15.06 4.68 -25.10
N LEU A 95 -14.53 4.30 -23.94
CA LEU A 95 -13.77 5.15 -23.03
C LEU A 95 -12.25 5.02 -23.20
N GLN A 96 -11.77 4.03 -23.97
CA GLN A 96 -10.34 3.71 -24.16
C GLN A 96 -9.51 4.95 -24.53
N LYS A 97 -9.91 5.66 -25.60
CA LYS A 97 -9.19 6.85 -26.10
C LYS A 97 -9.22 8.01 -25.11
N PHE A 98 -10.33 8.20 -24.41
CA PHE A 98 -10.51 9.30 -23.45
C PHE A 98 -9.68 9.08 -22.17
N MET A 99 -9.72 7.85 -21.65
CA MET A 99 -9.06 7.48 -20.39
C MET A 99 -7.60 7.08 -20.59
N LYS A 100 -7.14 6.89 -21.85
CA LYS A 100 -5.81 6.39 -22.21
C LYS A 100 -5.46 5.10 -21.46
N LYS A 101 -6.43 4.17 -21.44
CA LYS A 101 -6.34 2.86 -20.79
C LYS A 101 -6.65 1.77 -21.80
N ASP A 102 -6.20 0.56 -21.54
CA ASP A 102 -6.50 -0.61 -22.38
C ASP A 102 -8.01 -0.91 -22.36
N SER A 103 -8.50 -1.49 -23.44
CA SER A 103 -9.91 -1.84 -23.51
C SER A 103 -10.19 -3.26 -23.05
N VAL A 104 -11.42 -3.49 -22.58
CA VAL A 104 -11.90 -4.82 -22.17
C VAL A 104 -11.70 -5.86 -23.28
N GLU A 105 -12.01 -5.50 -24.52
CA GLU A 105 -11.96 -6.37 -25.67
C GLU A 105 -10.52 -6.72 -26.06
N GLU A 106 -9.59 -5.78 -25.95
CA GLU A 106 -8.16 -6.03 -26.17
C GLU A 106 -7.61 -7.03 -25.14
N ILE A 107 -7.95 -6.85 -23.86
CA ILE A 107 -7.59 -7.80 -22.79
C ILE A 107 -8.18 -9.19 -23.06
N LYS A 108 -9.45 -9.27 -23.47
CA LYS A 108 -10.11 -10.55 -23.81
C LYS A 108 -9.37 -11.28 -24.91
N GLN A 109 -9.10 -10.59 -26.01
CA GLN A 109 -8.43 -11.19 -27.17
C GLN A 109 -7.04 -11.69 -26.79
N TYR A 110 -6.29 -10.92 -26.01
CA TYR A 110 -4.98 -11.33 -25.52
C TYR A 110 -5.05 -12.62 -24.69
N PHE A 111 -5.92 -12.68 -23.67
CA PHE A 111 -6.00 -13.86 -22.80
C PHE A 111 -6.62 -15.09 -23.47
N GLU A 112 -7.50 -14.93 -24.47
CA GLU A 112 -7.97 -16.04 -25.30
C GLU A 112 -6.88 -16.59 -26.22
N MET A 113 -6.02 -15.72 -26.74
CA MET A 113 -4.92 -16.13 -27.61
C MET A 113 -3.77 -16.79 -26.82
N GLU A 114 -3.38 -16.21 -25.68
CA GLU A 114 -2.21 -16.64 -24.92
C GLU A 114 -2.51 -17.65 -23.80
N HIS A 115 -3.69 -17.56 -23.17
CA HIS A 115 -4.07 -18.35 -21.98
C HIS A 115 -5.49 -18.92 -22.06
N PRO A 116 -5.85 -19.63 -23.15
CA PRO A 116 -7.21 -20.09 -23.39
C PRO A 116 -7.69 -21.00 -22.25
N ASN A 117 -8.71 -20.55 -21.51
CA ASN A 117 -9.25 -21.23 -20.32
C ASN A 117 -8.29 -21.37 -19.11
N LYS A 118 -7.12 -20.72 -19.12
CA LYS A 118 -6.08 -20.88 -18.10
C LYS A 118 -5.85 -19.63 -17.24
N ALA A 119 -6.59 -18.55 -17.46
CA ALA A 119 -6.48 -17.32 -16.66
C ALA A 119 -7.58 -17.19 -15.60
N LYS A 120 -7.20 -16.87 -14.35
CA LYS A 120 -8.13 -16.45 -13.29
C LYS A 120 -7.82 -15.03 -12.84
N PHE A 121 -8.85 -14.19 -12.77
CA PHE A 121 -8.72 -12.77 -12.43
C PHE A 121 -9.05 -12.52 -10.96
N TYR A 122 -8.18 -11.75 -10.30
CA TYR A 122 -8.28 -11.31 -8.92
C TYR A 122 -8.40 -9.79 -8.89
N ASN A 123 -9.62 -9.30 -8.67
CA ASN A 123 -9.84 -7.86 -8.61
C ASN A 123 -9.62 -7.30 -7.21
N LEU A 124 -8.75 -6.30 -7.13
CA LEU A 124 -8.46 -5.55 -5.92
C LEU A 124 -9.09 -4.14 -5.93
N ASP A 125 -9.70 -3.72 -7.04
CA ASP A 125 -10.27 -2.38 -7.15
C ASP A 125 -11.65 -2.27 -6.48
N GLY A 126 -11.69 -1.65 -5.29
CA GLY A 126 -12.93 -1.35 -4.58
C GLY A 126 -13.57 0.00 -4.90
N GLU A 127 -12.95 0.82 -5.76
CA GLU A 127 -13.44 2.18 -6.05
C GLU A 127 -14.26 2.21 -7.33
N THR A 128 -13.79 1.49 -8.34
CA THR A 128 -14.49 1.42 -9.60
C THR A 128 -15.54 0.31 -9.50
N ASN A 129 -16.81 0.71 -9.55
CA ASN A 129 -17.87 -0.15 -10.07
C ASN A 129 -17.62 -0.38 -11.57
N SER A 130 -16.44 -0.90 -11.93
CA SER A 130 -16.19 -1.23 -13.33
C SER A 130 -17.18 -2.34 -13.65
N SER A 131 -18.20 -2.00 -14.42
CA SER A 131 -19.12 -2.93 -15.06
C SER A 131 -18.37 -4.10 -15.70
N PHE A 132 -17.11 -3.88 -16.11
CA PHE A 132 -16.11 -4.88 -16.46
C PHE A 132 -16.21 -6.16 -15.62
N LEU A 133 -16.21 -6.11 -14.29
CA LEU A 133 -16.12 -7.31 -13.46
C LEU A 133 -17.45 -7.99 -13.16
N LYS A 134 -18.55 -7.25 -13.28
CA LYS A 134 -19.90 -7.81 -13.14
C LYS A 134 -20.30 -8.65 -14.35
N THR A 135 -19.55 -8.57 -15.45
CA THR A 135 -19.82 -9.25 -16.72
C THR A 135 -18.61 -9.98 -17.32
N TYR A 136 -17.46 -10.01 -16.64
CA TYR A 136 -16.29 -10.78 -17.09
C TYR A 136 -16.35 -12.20 -16.52
N GLU A 137 -17.22 -13.02 -17.09
CA GLU A 137 -17.04 -14.47 -17.11
C GLU A 137 -16.14 -14.76 -18.32
N PHE A 138 -14.89 -15.11 -18.06
CA PHE A 138 -14.04 -15.67 -19.11
C PHE A 138 -14.12 -17.19 -19.01
N ASN A 139 -14.83 -17.80 -19.96
CA ASN A 139 -15.06 -19.24 -20.06
C ASN A 139 -15.53 -19.91 -18.76
N GLY A 140 -16.52 -19.29 -18.10
CA GLY A 140 -17.15 -19.81 -16.88
C GLY A 140 -16.32 -19.63 -15.60
N LYS A 141 -15.16 -18.95 -15.65
CA LYS A 141 -14.35 -18.65 -14.47
C LYS A 141 -14.66 -17.23 -13.97
N ILE A 142 -15.21 -17.17 -12.76
CA ILE A 142 -15.63 -15.94 -12.09
C ILE A 142 -14.39 -15.17 -11.59
N THR A 143 -14.43 -13.84 -11.72
CA THR A 143 -13.45 -12.95 -11.05
C THR A 143 -13.61 -13.10 -9.54
N GLN A 144 -12.54 -13.42 -8.81
CA GLN A 144 -12.57 -13.38 -7.36
C GLN A 144 -12.34 -11.96 -6.84
N GLU A 145 -13.24 -11.49 -5.97
CA GLU A 145 -13.16 -10.14 -5.43
C GLU A 145 -12.38 -10.08 -4.12
N TYR A 146 -11.19 -9.47 -4.18
CA TYR A 146 -10.39 -9.06 -3.03
C TYR A 146 -10.32 -7.53 -2.96
N ALA A 147 -11.43 -6.87 -3.28
CA ALA A 147 -11.50 -5.43 -3.48
C ALA A 147 -11.29 -4.63 -2.19
N PHE A 148 -10.47 -3.58 -2.27
CA PHE A 148 -10.34 -2.56 -1.24
C PHE A 148 -10.03 -1.19 -1.86
N LEU A 149 -10.35 -0.12 -1.14
CA LEU A 149 -10.19 1.25 -1.62
C LEU A 149 -8.70 1.59 -1.83
N LYS A 150 -8.42 2.52 -2.75
CA LYS A 150 -7.05 3.00 -2.97
C LYS A 150 -6.58 3.74 -1.73
N LYS A 151 -5.28 3.63 -1.47
CA LYS A 151 -4.61 4.22 -0.29
C LYS A 151 -5.04 3.58 1.04
N GLU A 152 -5.93 2.59 1.02
CA GLU A 152 -6.25 1.77 2.17
C GLU A 152 -5.55 0.42 2.09
N VAL A 153 -5.62 -0.32 3.19
CA VAL A 153 -5.18 -1.71 3.31
C VAL A 153 -6.39 -2.64 3.36
N THR A 154 -6.13 -3.94 3.41
CA THR A 154 -7.13 -4.97 3.67
C THR A 154 -6.72 -5.76 4.92
N LEU A 155 -7.65 -6.52 5.49
CA LEU A 155 -7.38 -7.34 6.67
C LEU A 155 -6.25 -8.32 6.38
N LEU A 156 -5.37 -8.55 7.35
CA LEU A 156 -4.28 -9.54 7.22
C LEU A 156 -4.82 -10.94 6.90
N SER A 157 -5.96 -11.32 7.49
CA SER A 157 -6.65 -12.58 7.18
C SER A 157 -7.11 -12.66 5.72
N ARG A 158 -7.49 -11.52 5.11
CA ARG A 158 -7.89 -11.46 3.70
C ARG A 158 -6.68 -11.57 2.76
N ILE A 159 -5.52 -11.04 3.14
CA ILE A 159 -4.25 -11.26 2.43
C ILE A 159 -3.90 -12.76 2.44
N GLN A 160 -4.05 -13.42 3.60
CA GLN A 160 -3.83 -14.85 3.72
C GLN A 160 -4.80 -15.67 2.85
N SER A 161 -6.10 -15.37 2.89
CA SER A 161 -7.09 -16.04 2.06
C SER A 161 -6.80 -15.89 0.57
N PHE A 162 -6.41 -14.68 0.14
CA PHE A 162 -5.95 -14.44 -1.23
C PHE A 162 -4.75 -15.33 -1.60
N CYS A 163 -3.74 -15.42 -0.74
CA CYS A 163 -2.56 -16.23 -1.04
C CYS A 163 -2.88 -17.72 -1.18
N LYS A 164 -3.77 -18.25 -0.32
CA LYS A 164 -4.23 -19.65 -0.39
C LYS A 164 -5.03 -19.93 -1.65
N ASP A 165 -5.95 -19.03 -2.00
CA ASP A 165 -6.76 -19.13 -3.22
C ASP A 165 -5.87 -19.09 -4.47
N LEU A 166 -4.96 -18.11 -4.55
CA LEU A 166 -4.02 -17.98 -5.66
C LEU A 166 -3.15 -19.22 -5.80
N GLN A 167 -2.60 -19.73 -4.70
CA GLN A 167 -1.82 -20.98 -4.69
C GLN A 167 -2.67 -22.15 -5.21
N THR A 168 -3.88 -22.32 -4.70
CA THR A 168 -4.80 -23.41 -5.09
C THR A 168 -5.09 -23.36 -6.59
N TRP A 169 -5.30 -22.17 -7.14
CA TRP A 169 -5.50 -21.98 -8.58
C TRP A 169 -4.27 -22.37 -9.40
N LEU A 170 -3.09 -21.91 -8.99
CA LEU A 170 -1.83 -22.25 -9.68
C LEU A 170 -1.45 -23.74 -9.53
N ASP A 171 -1.91 -24.40 -8.46
CA ASP A 171 -1.71 -25.84 -8.22
C ASP A 171 -2.67 -26.72 -9.03
N ALA A 172 -3.77 -26.17 -9.55
CA ALA A 172 -4.77 -26.96 -10.26
C ALA A 172 -4.28 -27.48 -11.61
N GLU A 173 -3.57 -26.65 -12.39
CA GLU A 173 -3.01 -27.01 -13.71
C GLU A 173 -1.69 -26.26 -13.93
N ASP A 174 -0.68 -26.92 -14.51
CA ASP A 174 0.70 -26.39 -14.64
C ASP A 174 0.82 -25.16 -15.54
N ASP A 175 -0.15 -24.90 -16.41
CA ASP A 175 -0.23 -23.76 -17.33
C ASP A 175 -1.19 -22.67 -16.86
N ASN A 176 -1.79 -22.81 -15.67
CA ASN A 176 -2.65 -21.77 -15.11
C ASN A 176 -1.87 -20.48 -14.82
N VAL A 177 -2.53 -19.35 -15.08
CA VAL A 177 -2.03 -18.01 -14.75
C VAL A 177 -3.00 -17.26 -13.85
N ALA A 178 -2.47 -16.58 -12.85
CA ALA A 178 -3.21 -15.69 -11.96
C ALA A 178 -3.03 -14.24 -12.42
N VAL A 179 -4.13 -13.53 -12.64
CA VAL A 179 -4.13 -12.13 -13.09
C VAL A 179 -4.62 -11.24 -11.96
N ILE A 180 -3.71 -10.49 -11.32
CA ILE A 180 -4.01 -9.63 -10.18
C ILE A 180 -4.14 -8.20 -10.66
N MET A 181 -5.31 -7.62 -10.47
CA MET A 181 -5.63 -6.32 -11.05
C MET A 181 -6.09 -5.29 -10.03
N CYS A 182 -5.70 -4.05 -10.28
CA CYS A 182 -6.26 -2.88 -9.64
C CYS A 182 -6.20 -1.69 -10.61
N ALA A 183 -6.73 -0.52 -10.24
CA ALA A 183 -6.81 0.66 -11.12
C ALA A 183 -5.57 0.96 -11.97
N SER A 184 -4.35 0.70 -11.47
CA SER A 184 -3.09 0.85 -12.22
C SER A 184 -2.19 -0.39 -12.18
N GLY A 185 -2.61 -1.50 -11.58
CA GLY A 185 -1.78 -2.70 -11.45
C GLY A 185 -0.47 -2.52 -10.65
N ARG A 186 -0.40 -1.55 -9.73
CA ARG A 186 0.84 -1.16 -9.00
C ARG A 186 0.75 -1.38 -7.49
N ASN A 187 0.26 -0.43 -6.70
CA ASN A 187 0.41 -0.50 -5.25
C ASN A 187 -0.42 -1.62 -4.59
N ARG A 188 -1.76 -1.64 -4.79
CA ARG A 188 -2.63 -2.71 -4.25
C ARG A 188 -2.22 -4.08 -4.78
N THR A 189 -1.95 -4.16 -6.08
CA THR A 189 -1.43 -5.35 -6.75
C THR A 189 -0.12 -5.82 -6.11
N GLY A 190 0.83 -4.92 -5.87
CA GLY A 190 2.11 -5.24 -5.27
C GLY A 190 1.99 -5.64 -3.79
N LEU A 191 1.08 -5.06 -3.01
CA LEU A 191 0.78 -5.55 -1.66
C LEU A 191 0.43 -7.05 -1.69
N MET A 192 -0.52 -7.42 -2.55
CA MET A 192 -1.01 -8.80 -2.63
C MET A 192 0.03 -9.75 -3.26
N ILE A 193 0.70 -9.31 -4.33
CA ILE A 193 1.73 -10.12 -5.01
C ILE A 193 2.96 -10.30 -4.12
N CYS A 194 3.51 -9.25 -3.49
CA CYS A 194 4.67 -9.40 -2.59
C CYS A 194 4.34 -10.34 -1.43
N SER A 195 3.13 -10.23 -0.86
CA SER A 195 2.67 -11.16 0.17
C SER A 195 2.61 -12.59 -0.37
N PHE A 196 2.10 -12.80 -1.59
CA PHE A 196 2.10 -14.12 -2.22
C PHE A 196 3.51 -14.66 -2.50
N LEU A 197 4.44 -13.82 -2.96
CA LEU A 197 5.84 -14.21 -3.20
C LEU A 197 6.48 -14.75 -1.91
N ILE A 198 6.29 -14.04 -0.79
CA ILE A 198 6.73 -14.45 0.55
C ILE A 198 6.07 -15.77 0.96
N TYR A 199 4.76 -15.92 0.70
CA TYR A 199 4.01 -17.13 1.04
C TYR A 199 4.47 -18.36 0.25
N ALA A 200 4.63 -18.23 -1.07
CA ALA A 200 4.91 -19.32 -1.98
C ALA A 200 6.41 -19.70 -2.00
N TRP A 201 7.31 -18.74 -1.77
CA TRP A 201 8.76 -18.95 -1.82
C TRP A 201 9.48 -18.35 -0.61
N PRO A 202 9.20 -18.81 0.63
CA PRO A 202 9.76 -18.24 1.85
C PRO A 202 11.28 -18.37 1.98
N ASN A 203 11.88 -19.37 1.32
CA ASN A 203 13.34 -19.55 1.31
C ASN A 203 14.07 -18.53 0.42
N GLU A 204 13.35 -17.85 -0.48
CA GLU A 204 13.92 -16.96 -1.50
C GLU A 204 13.59 -15.49 -1.22
N PHE A 205 12.43 -15.24 -0.60
CA PHE A 205 12.02 -13.94 -0.11
C PHE A 205 12.13 -13.93 1.41
N GLN A 206 13.36 -13.78 1.89
CA GLN A 206 13.72 -13.79 3.32
C GLN A 206 13.57 -12.41 3.95
N SER A 207 13.19 -11.40 3.16
CA SER A 207 12.82 -10.08 3.67
C SER A 207 11.71 -9.44 2.85
N VAL A 208 10.97 -8.53 3.50
CA VAL A 208 9.98 -7.64 2.86
C VAL A 208 10.61 -6.84 1.72
N ARG A 209 11.86 -6.42 1.91
CA ARG A 209 12.62 -5.63 0.94
C ARG A 209 12.83 -6.40 -0.36
N GLU A 210 13.29 -7.64 -0.28
CA GLU A 210 13.52 -8.49 -1.47
C GLU A 210 12.26 -8.69 -2.31
N ALA A 211 11.12 -8.92 -1.64
CA ALA A 211 9.83 -9.10 -2.33
C ALA A 211 9.39 -7.81 -3.04
N ILE A 212 9.54 -6.66 -2.39
CA ILE A 212 9.21 -5.36 -2.97
C ILE A 212 10.16 -5.02 -4.12
N GLU A 213 11.47 -5.15 -3.94
CA GLU A 213 12.46 -4.84 -4.98
C GLU A 213 12.27 -5.73 -6.21
N PHE A 214 11.96 -7.01 -6.01
CA PHE A 214 11.61 -7.90 -7.11
C PHE A 214 10.35 -7.41 -7.83
N TYR A 215 9.26 -7.14 -7.10
CA TYR A 215 8.03 -6.64 -7.71
C TYR A 215 8.22 -5.30 -8.43
N GLU A 216 8.98 -4.37 -7.85
CA GLU A 216 9.32 -3.08 -8.45
C GLU A 216 10.08 -3.27 -9.76
N LYS A 217 11.13 -4.11 -9.76
CA LYS A 217 11.88 -4.44 -10.97
C LYS A 217 10.99 -5.01 -12.08
N MET A 218 9.99 -5.81 -11.71
CA MET A 218 9.10 -6.45 -12.66
C MET A 218 7.93 -5.57 -13.12
N ARG A 219 7.46 -4.61 -12.31
CA ARG A 219 6.20 -3.87 -12.53
C ARG A 219 6.30 -2.34 -12.46
N MET A 220 7.45 -1.75 -12.16
CA MET A 220 7.62 -0.31 -12.12
C MET A 220 8.58 0.16 -13.21
N LYS A 221 8.31 1.33 -13.81
CA LYS A 221 9.27 1.95 -14.73
C LYS A 221 10.50 2.42 -13.95
N ASP A 222 11.62 2.60 -14.63
CA ASP A 222 12.80 3.23 -14.05
C ASP A 222 12.40 4.57 -13.39
N ALA A 223 12.73 4.73 -12.10
CA ALA A 223 12.34 5.83 -11.19
C ALA A 223 10.93 5.79 -10.55
N GLU A 224 10.09 4.79 -10.82
CA GLU A 224 8.84 4.58 -10.07
C GLU A 224 9.07 3.62 -8.89
N ALA A 225 8.69 4.04 -7.68
CA ALA A 225 8.79 3.22 -6.48
C ALA A 225 7.42 2.80 -5.97
N PHE A 226 7.36 1.71 -5.22
CA PHE A 226 6.21 1.28 -4.44
C PHE A 226 5.91 2.34 -3.36
N VAL A 227 4.76 3.01 -3.47
CA VAL A 227 4.58 4.36 -2.91
C VAL A 227 4.04 4.37 -1.49
N TYR A 228 3.20 3.41 -1.10
CA TYR A 228 2.45 3.50 0.15
C TYR A 228 3.14 2.78 1.31
N ASN A 229 3.44 3.54 2.36
CA ASN A 229 4.04 3.08 3.60
C ASN A 229 3.11 2.11 4.33
N CYS A 230 1.78 2.33 4.29
CA CYS A 230 0.83 1.35 4.82
C CYS A 230 0.97 -0.02 4.15
N HIS A 231 1.10 -0.05 2.82
CA HIS A 231 1.24 -1.31 2.09
C HIS A 231 2.55 -2.00 2.43
N ARG A 232 3.67 -1.28 2.51
CA ARG A 232 4.96 -1.84 2.95
C ARG A 232 4.86 -2.45 4.35
N ARG A 233 4.19 -1.75 5.27
CA ARG A 233 3.97 -2.22 6.64
C ARG A 233 3.11 -3.48 6.68
N TYR A 234 2.06 -3.57 5.88
CA TYR A 234 1.19 -4.75 5.84
C TYR A 234 1.87 -5.97 5.20
N ILE A 235 2.75 -5.76 4.21
CA ILE A 235 3.65 -6.83 3.75
C ILE A 235 4.54 -7.30 4.91
N GLY A 236 5.07 -6.37 5.72
CA GLY A 236 5.87 -6.71 6.91
C GLY A 236 5.11 -7.44 8.02
N TYR A 237 3.87 -7.04 8.29
CA TYR A 237 2.99 -7.77 9.20
C TYR A 237 2.72 -9.19 8.71
N PHE A 238 2.45 -9.33 7.41
CA PHE A 238 2.24 -10.63 6.78
C PHE A 238 3.50 -11.52 6.83
N PHE A 239 4.68 -10.93 6.55
CA PHE A 239 5.98 -11.60 6.61
C PHE A 239 6.29 -12.14 8.01
N THR A 240 6.04 -11.33 9.05
CA THR A 240 6.42 -11.67 10.43
C THR A 240 5.42 -12.57 11.14
N ARG A 241 4.12 -12.45 10.83
CA ARG A 241 3.10 -13.17 11.59
C ARG A 241 1.87 -13.44 10.74
N PHE A 242 1.87 -14.61 10.10
CA PHE A 242 0.82 -15.09 9.22
C PHE A 242 -0.58 -15.22 9.88
N ALA A 243 -0.68 -15.10 11.22
CA ALA A 243 -1.93 -15.23 11.99
C ALA A 243 -1.82 -14.68 13.44
N ALA A 244 -1.39 -13.43 13.65
CA ALA A 244 -1.52 -12.83 14.98
C ALA A 244 -3.00 -12.52 15.26
N ASN A 245 -3.58 -13.06 16.34
CA ASN A 245 -4.86 -12.54 16.82
C ASN A 245 -4.64 -11.10 17.26
N PRO A 246 -5.48 -10.14 16.82
CA PRO A 246 -5.37 -8.77 17.27
C PRO A 246 -5.51 -8.75 18.80
N SER A 247 -4.47 -8.23 19.47
CA SER A 247 -4.55 -7.99 20.89
C SER A 247 -5.33 -6.71 21.11
N SER A 248 -6.26 -6.71 22.06
CA SER A 248 -6.94 -5.49 22.47
C SER A 248 -5.93 -4.57 23.14
N VAL A 249 -5.94 -3.29 22.77
CA VAL A 249 -5.03 -2.30 23.34
C VAL A 249 -5.81 -1.04 23.72
N ASP A 250 -5.54 -0.52 24.92
CA ASP A 250 -6.20 0.66 25.46
C ASP A 250 -5.35 1.91 25.25
N LEU A 251 -5.79 2.80 24.36
CA LEU A 251 -5.14 4.07 24.13
C LEU A 251 -5.53 5.08 25.21
N SER A 252 -4.53 5.61 25.92
CA SER A 252 -4.73 6.60 26.99
C SER A 252 -4.27 8.01 26.59
N LYS A 253 -3.28 8.12 25.70
CA LYS A 253 -2.74 9.41 25.26
C LYS A 253 -2.16 9.33 23.86
N LEU A 254 -2.35 10.40 23.10
CA LEU A 254 -1.76 10.63 21.80
C LEU A 254 -0.91 11.89 21.87
N CYS A 255 0.30 11.85 21.31
CA CYS A 255 1.13 13.03 21.14
C CYS A 255 1.58 13.18 19.69
N LEU A 256 1.35 14.35 19.11
CA LEU A 256 1.93 14.77 17.84
C LEU A 256 2.92 15.90 18.12
N THR A 257 4.20 15.67 17.86
CA THR A 257 5.22 16.72 17.98
C THR A 257 5.32 17.45 16.67
N CYS A 258 4.88 18.71 16.61
CA CYS A 258 5.08 19.54 15.42
C CYS A 258 5.07 21.01 15.82
N ASP A 259 6.16 21.70 15.49
CA ASP A 259 6.28 23.13 15.72
C ASP A 259 5.19 23.90 14.94
N GLY A 260 4.90 25.15 15.26
CA GLY A 260 4.03 26.01 14.43
C GLY A 260 2.54 25.65 14.25
N LEU A 261 2.03 24.46 14.61
CA LEU A 261 0.64 24.05 14.32
C LEU A 261 -0.41 24.83 15.12
N ASP A 262 -1.52 25.17 14.45
CA ASP A 262 -2.72 25.77 15.04
C ASP A 262 -3.75 24.68 15.33
N MET A 263 -4.09 24.55 16.62
CA MET A 263 -5.01 23.56 17.16
C MET A 263 -6.41 23.62 16.57
N ASN A 264 -6.89 24.82 16.22
CA ASN A 264 -8.19 24.97 15.58
C ASN A 264 -8.18 24.48 14.13
N LYS A 265 -7.01 24.17 13.59
CA LYS A 265 -6.81 23.83 12.18
C LYS A 265 -6.35 22.41 11.95
N ILE A 266 -6.15 21.62 13.01
CA ILE A 266 -5.80 20.20 12.93
C ILE A 266 -6.90 19.36 13.54
N ARG A 267 -7.18 18.22 12.90
CA ARG A 267 -8.07 17.20 13.40
C ARG A 267 -7.37 15.85 13.30
N ILE A 268 -7.52 15.04 14.34
CA ILE A 268 -7.06 13.66 14.32
C ILE A 268 -8.26 12.77 14.54
N GLU A 269 -8.40 11.78 13.67
CA GLU A 269 -9.47 10.81 13.68
C GLU A 269 -8.86 9.41 13.67
N ILE A 270 -9.41 8.52 14.50
CA ILE A 270 -8.99 7.13 14.63
C ILE A 270 -10.15 6.27 14.15
N PHE A 271 -9.87 5.37 13.22
CA PHE A 271 -10.84 4.49 12.59
C PHE A 271 -10.43 3.03 12.77
N LEU A 272 -11.43 2.17 12.92
CA LEU A 272 -11.30 0.72 12.80
C LEU A 272 -11.70 0.29 11.39
N LEU A 273 -10.90 -0.55 10.77
CA LEU A 273 -11.30 -1.26 9.55
C LEU A 273 -12.21 -2.43 9.89
N ASN A 274 -13.46 -2.33 9.48
CA ASN A 274 -14.37 -3.44 9.44
C ASN A 274 -14.50 -3.97 8.02
N VAL A 275 -14.66 -5.28 7.88
CA VAL A 275 -15.05 -5.92 6.62
C VAL A 275 -16.36 -6.63 6.85
N PHE A 276 -17.40 -6.19 6.14
CA PHE A 276 -18.71 -6.82 6.18
C PHE A 276 -18.99 -7.46 4.83
N SER A 277 -19.46 -8.71 4.87
CA SER A 277 -20.00 -9.37 3.68
C SER A 277 -21.42 -8.85 3.44
N LYS A 278 -21.64 -8.07 2.37
CA LYS A 278 -22.98 -7.67 1.92
C LYS A 278 -23.19 -8.19 0.51
N LYS A 279 -24.26 -8.97 0.30
CA LYS A 279 -24.72 -9.40 -1.04
C LYS A 279 -23.56 -9.85 -1.95
N SER A 280 -22.80 -10.86 -1.51
CA SER A 280 -21.69 -11.48 -2.26
C SER A 280 -20.47 -10.60 -2.56
N GLN A 281 -20.34 -9.42 -1.96
CA GLN A 281 -19.11 -8.62 -2.01
C GLN A 281 -18.70 -8.16 -0.61
N ASP A 282 -17.44 -8.40 -0.24
CA ASP A 282 -16.86 -7.91 1.01
C ASP A 282 -16.47 -6.44 0.85
N GLN A 283 -17.13 -5.55 1.60
CA GLN A 283 -16.82 -4.12 1.60
C GLN A 283 -16.02 -3.73 2.84
N ASN A 284 -14.92 -3.01 2.62
CA ASN A 284 -14.18 -2.33 3.67
C ASN A 284 -14.98 -1.10 4.13
N GLU A 285 -15.28 -1.02 5.43
CA GLU A 285 -15.92 0.12 6.07
C GLU A 285 -15.02 0.64 7.19
N LEU A 286 -14.74 1.94 7.17
CA LEU A 286 -14.01 2.61 8.25
C LEU A 286 -15.00 3.11 9.30
N GLN A 287 -14.99 2.47 10.46
CA GLN A 287 -15.76 2.93 11.63
C GLN A 287 -14.96 3.97 12.40
N LEU A 288 -15.49 5.19 12.55
CA LEU A 288 -14.88 6.21 13.40
C LEU A 288 -14.96 5.78 14.87
N LEU A 289 -13.82 5.59 15.52
CA LEU A 289 -13.71 5.29 16.94
C LEU A 289 -13.55 6.56 17.78
N TRP A 290 -12.74 7.52 17.31
CA TRP A 290 -12.42 8.72 18.07
C TRP A 290 -12.05 9.91 17.17
N SER A 291 -12.36 11.13 17.62
CA SER A 291 -12.04 12.38 16.91
C SER A 291 -11.72 13.51 17.90
N SER A 292 -10.66 14.27 17.65
CA SER A 292 -10.12 15.27 18.59
C SER A 292 -10.96 16.54 18.81
N LYS A 293 -12.10 16.71 18.11
CA LYS A 293 -13.09 17.83 18.20
C LYS A 293 -12.53 19.28 18.40
N GLY A 294 -11.25 19.53 18.19
CA GLY A 294 -10.58 20.84 18.16
C GLY A 294 -10.30 21.53 19.52
N LYS A 295 -10.62 20.90 20.67
CA LYS A 295 -10.50 21.56 22.00
C LYS A 295 -9.47 20.95 22.95
N ASP A 296 -8.79 19.88 22.55
CA ASP A 296 -7.82 19.23 23.44
C ASP A 296 -6.55 20.08 23.52
N ALA A 297 -6.26 20.61 24.70
CA ALA A 297 -5.24 21.62 24.94
C ALA A 297 -3.85 21.16 24.49
N GLY A 298 -3.34 21.72 23.39
CA GLY A 298 -1.92 21.65 23.06
C GLY A 298 -1.10 22.33 24.16
N SER A 299 0.02 21.72 24.56
CA SER A 299 0.90 22.27 25.58
C SER A 299 2.23 22.68 24.98
N MET A 300 2.77 23.82 25.40
CA MET A 300 4.10 24.27 25.01
C MET A 300 5.11 23.84 26.08
N LYS A 301 6.21 23.19 25.69
CA LYS A 301 7.32 22.88 26.60
C LYS A 301 8.66 23.08 25.89
N GLY A 302 9.55 23.88 26.47
CA GLY A 302 10.94 24.03 26.00
C GLY A 302 11.11 24.66 24.61
N GLY A 303 10.17 25.50 24.15
CA GLY A 303 10.24 26.15 22.84
C GLY A 303 9.75 25.33 21.64
N ARG A 304 9.52 24.02 21.81
CA ARG A 304 8.86 23.14 20.84
C ARG A 304 7.36 23.06 21.09
N LYS A 305 6.56 22.97 20.02
CA LYS A 305 5.09 22.80 20.16
C LYS A 305 4.75 21.30 20.15
N TYR A 306 4.12 20.86 21.23
CA TYR A 306 3.58 19.51 21.34
C TYR A 306 2.06 19.58 21.33
N LEU A 307 1.44 18.83 20.42
CA LEU A 307 0.06 18.47 20.55
C LEU A 307 -0.01 17.23 21.44
N ILE A 308 -0.49 17.37 22.67
CA ILE A 308 -0.73 16.25 23.58
C ILE A 308 -2.23 16.17 23.80
N MET A 309 -2.84 15.06 23.40
CA MET A 309 -4.25 14.76 23.62
C MET A 309 -4.33 13.59 24.59
N SER A 310 -4.73 13.88 25.82
CA SER A 310 -5.02 12.84 26.80
C SER A 310 -6.49 12.47 26.65
N LEU A 311 -6.78 11.18 26.48
CA LEU A 311 -8.15 10.74 26.33
C LEU A 311 -8.79 10.67 27.73
N THR A 312 -9.95 11.33 27.90
CA THR A 312 -10.69 11.33 29.17
C THR A 312 -11.17 9.93 29.56
N GLU A 313 -11.50 9.12 28.56
CA GLU A 313 -11.84 7.71 28.67
C GLU A 313 -10.88 6.91 27.79
N LEU A 314 -10.47 5.72 28.24
CA LEU A 314 -9.58 4.87 27.46
C LEU A 314 -10.28 4.45 26.15
N LEU A 315 -9.55 4.57 25.04
CA LEU A 315 -10.02 4.08 23.75
C LEU A 315 -9.49 2.67 23.51
N THR A 316 -10.31 1.68 23.80
CA THR A 316 -10.02 0.27 23.48
C THR A 316 -10.11 0.03 21.98
N MET A 317 -9.06 -0.55 21.41
CA MET A 317 -8.97 -0.85 19.98
C MET A 317 -8.43 -2.26 19.76
N ALA A 318 -8.95 -2.96 18.76
CA ALA A 318 -8.45 -4.26 18.33
C ALA A 318 -8.60 -4.39 16.80
N GLY A 319 -7.61 -4.97 16.15
CA GLY A 319 -7.55 -5.13 14.69
C GLY A 319 -6.72 -4.07 13.97
N ASP A 320 -7.14 -3.78 12.75
CA ASP A 320 -6.53 -2.87 11.79
C ASP A 320 -7.04 -1.43 11.99
N ILE A 321 -6.16 -0.55 12.44
CA ILE A 321 -6.48 0.82 12.85
C ILE A 321 -5.88 1.81 11.86
N LYS A 322 -6.70 2.79 11.44
CA LYS A 322 -6.26 3.94 10.65
C LYS A 322 -6.30 5.19 11.51
N VAL A 323 -5.19 5.91 11.58
CA VAL A 323 -5.12 7.27 12.10
C VAL A 323 -5.06 8.23 10.93
N VAL A 324 -5.96 9.21 10.89
CA VAL A 324 -5.98 10.27 9.88
C VAL A 324 -5.67 11.59 10.55
N ILE A 325 -4.66 12.29 10.05
CA ILE A 325 -4.35 13.66 10.43
C ILE A 325 -4.83 14.58 9.31
N SER A 326 -5.82 15.42 9.63
CA SER A 326 -6.43 16.35 8.70
C SER A 326 -6.19 17.80 9.10
N GLY A 327 -6.13 18.69 8.11
CA GLY A 327 -5.93 20.12 8.32
C GLY A 327 -6.92 21.00 7.57
N ARG A 328 -7.03 22.26 7.99
CA ARG A 328 -7.80 23.29 7.28
C ARG A 328 -7.07 24.63 7.25
N LYS A 329 -7.35 25.43 6.23
CA LYS A 329 -6.70 26.74 6.04
C LYS A 329 -7.23 27.81 7.01
N PHE A 330 -8.55 27.90 7.10
CA PHE A 330 -9.25 28.91 7.88
C PHE A 330 -9.91 28.28 9.10
N SER A 331 -10.19 29.07 10.13
CA SER A 331 -10.87 28.60 11.35
C SER A 331 -12.31 28.14 11.10
N VAL A 332 -12.85 28.40 9.90
CA VAL A 332 -14.14 27.92 9.42
C VAL A 332 -13.92 27.29 8.04
N GLY A 333 -14.45 26.10 7.80
CA GLY A 333 -14.29 25.35 6.54
C GLY A 333 -13.97 23.88 6.73
N PRO A 334 -13.96 23.10 5.63
CA PRO A 334 -13.73 21.66 5.66
C PRO A 334 -12.28 21.32 6.03
N PHE A 335 -12.12 20.17 6.67
CA PHE A 335 -10.83 19.53 6.91
C PHE A 335 -10.46 18.64 5.71
N TYR A 336 -9.18 18.61 5.39
CA TYR A 336 -8.61 17.77 4.33
C TYR A 336 -7.51 16.89 4.91
N GLU A 337 -7.47 15.62 4.51
CA GLU A 337 -6.41 14.69 4.93
C GLU A 337 -5.04 15.23 4.50
N ILE A 338 -4.12 15.33 5.47
CA ILE A 338 -2.71 15.65 5.23
C ILE A 338 -1.93 14.35 5.07
N CYS A 339 -2.09 13.45 6.03
CA CYS A 339 -1.41 12.16 6.07
C CYS A 339 -2.20 11.16 6.90
N SER A 340 -1.88 9.88 6.71
CA SER A 340 -2.51 8.80 7.47
C SER A 340 -1.51 7.70 7.82
N LEU A 341 -1.83 6.97 8.88
CA LEU A 341 -1.07 5.84 9.38
C LEU A 341 -2.02 4.66 9.55
N TRP A 342 -1.67 3.55 8.93
CA TRP A 342 -2.31 2.26 9.18
C TRP A 342 -1.43 1.40 10.06
N PHE A 343 -1.97 0.78 11.11
CA PHE A 343 -1.27 -0.19 11.93
C PHE A 343 -2.24 -1.29 12.40
N ASN A 344 -1.70 -2.43 12.83
CA ASN A 344 -2.49 -3.50 13.41
C ASN A 344 -2.08 -3.67 14.88
N THR A 345 -3.07 -3.68 15.76
CA THR A 345 -2.89 -3.78 17.23
C THR A 345 -2.20 -5.06 17.68
N GLY A 346 -2.28 -6.16 16.90
CA GLY A 346 -1.57 -7.41 17.19
C GLY A 346 -0.04 -7.33 17.04
N PHE A 347 0.49 -6.21 16.53
CA PHE A 347 1.92 -5.94 16.37
C PHE A 347 2.42 -4.85 17.32
N ILE A 348 1.61 -4.47 18.30
CA ILE A 348 2.00 -3.53 19.35
C ILE A 348 2.47 -4.34 20.56
N ASP A 349 3.78 -4.33 20.81
CA ASP A 349 4.44 -5.11 21.87
C ASP A 349 5.11 -4.24 22.95
N HIS A 350 5.07 -2.91 22.80
CA HIS A 350 5.61 -1.95 23.75
C HIS A 350 4.76 -0.67 23.79
N SER A 351 4.94 0.11 24.85
CA SER A 351 4.32 1.43 25.03
C SER A 351 5.33 2.40 25.67
N PRO A 352 5.44 3.66 25.19
CA PRO A 352 4.69 4.23 24.06
C PRO A 352 5.20 3.71 22.72
N VAL A 353 4.31 3.65 21.73
CA VAL A 353 4.68 3.39 20.34
C VAL A 353 4.95 4.71 19.65
N VAL A 354 6.06 4.80 18.92
CA VAL A 354 6.49 6.01 18.24
C VAL A 354 6.64 5.75 16.75
N TRP A 355 5.90 6.50 15.93
CA TRP A 355 6.04 6.52 14.49
C TRP A 355 6.56 7.88 14.05
N ASN A 356 7.69 7.88 13.36
CA ASN A 356 8.20 9.08 12.71
C ASN A 356 7.41 9.37 11.43
N LYS A 357 7.65 10.55 10.85
CA LYS A 357 7.07 11.02 9.60
C LYS A 357 7.06 10.01 8.45
N THR A 358 8.14 9.24 8.26
CA THR A 358 8.27 8.28 7.16
C THR A 358 7.32 7.09 7.28
N CYS A 359 6.70 6.88 8.45
CA CYS A 359 5.68 5.86 8.63
C CYS A 359 4.32 6.27 8.04
N PHE A 360 4.10 7.57 7.82
CA PHE A 360 2.82 8.08 7.36
C PHE A 360 2.76 8.11 5.84
N ASP A 361 1.61 7.74 5.28
CA ASP A 361 1.33 7.98 3.88
C ASP A 361 1.11 9.48 3.64
N PHE A 362 1.59 9.98 2.50
CA PHE A 362 1.49 11.39 2.06
C PHE A 362 2.27 12.44 2.87
N ALA A 363 2.89 12.05 3.98
CA ALA A 363 3.65 12.99 4.82
C ALA A 363 4.88 13.60 4.10
N ASP A 364 5.51 12.84 3.18
CA ASP A 364 6.71 13.27 2.43
C ASP A 364 6.44 13.66 0.97
N GLN A 365 5.20 13.55 0.48
CA GLN A 365 4.87 13.87 -0.92
C GLN A 365 4.70 15.39 -1.13
N ASP A 366 5.81 16.14 -1.13
CA ASP A 366 5.86 17.58 -1.48
C ASP A 366 5.38 17.81 -2.95
N SER A 367 5.48 16.78 -3.81
CA SER A 367 5.21 16.87 -5.25
C SER A 367 3.74 16.82 -5.68
N LYS A 368 2.79 16.45 -4.80
CA LYS A 368 1.34 16.51 -5.13
C LYS A 368 0.66 17.82 -4.78
N ALA A 369 1.40 18.80 -4.24
CA ALA A 369 0.98 20.20 -4.29
C ALA A 369 0.89 20.74 -5.74
N VAL A 370 1.39 19.98 -6.73
CA VAL A 370 1.33 20.32 -8.16
C VAL A 370 -0.01 19.91 -8.82
N PHE A 371 -0.72 18.89 -8.32
CA PHE A 371 -2.01 18.46 -8.93
C PHE A 371 -3.25 19.14 -8.34
N LEU A 372 -3.08 19.99 -7.32
CA LEU A 372 -4.10 20.96 -6.87
C LEU A 372 -3.82 22.37 -7.40
N GLN A 373 -3.12 22.48 -8.54
CA GLN A 373 -2.75 23.75 -9.20
C GLN A 373 -3.93 24.52 -9.83
N THR A 374 -5.16 24.03 -9.74
CA THR A 374 -6.34 24.79 -10.19
C THR A 374 -7.03 25.59 -9.08
N ALA A 375 -6.56 25.50 -7.82
CA ALA A 375 -6.99 26.39 -6.75
C ALA A 375 -5.79 26.88 -5.93
N VAL A 376 -5.43 28.14 -6.18
CA VAL A 376 -4.37 28.92 -5.54
C VAL A 376 -4.36 28.98 -3.98
N PRO A 377 -5.38 28.59 -3.16
CA PRO A 377 -5.29 28.78 -1.71
C PRO A 377 -4.57 27.67 -0.90
N PHE A 378 -4.16 26.53 -1.45
CA PHE A 378 -3.79 25.29 -0.71
C PHE A 378 -2.38 25.24 -0.03
N LYS A 379 -1.52 26.24 -0.23
CA LYS A 379 -0.05 26.12 -0.05
C LYS A 379 0.53 26.44 1.36
N HIS A 380 -0.25 26.70 2.41
CA HIS A 380 0.35 27.14 3.70
C HIS A 380 0.09 26.23 4.91
N ALA A 381 -1.00 25.44 4.94
CA ALA A 381 -1.22 24.47 6.03
C ALA A 381 -0.55 23.11 5.77
N LEU A 382 -0.58 22.64 4.52
CA LEU A 382 0.10 21.41 4.08
C LEU A 382 1.62 21.52 4.16
N THR A 383 2.15 22.67 3.80
CA THR A 383 3.58 22.90 3.64
C THR A 383 4.35 22.92 4.95
N TYR A 384 3.68 22.98 6.11
CA TYR A 384 4.36 22.96 7.41
C TYR A 384 4.67 21.54 7.88
N LEU A 385 3.66 20.68 8.05
CA LEU A 385 3.86 19.27 8.44
C LEU A 385 4.64 18.46 7.38
N GLN A 386 4.57 18.85 6.11
CA GLN A 386 5.32 18.21 5.02
C GLN A 386 6.81 18.62 5.00
N LYS A 387 7.19 19.75 5.58
CA LYS A 387 8.57 20.26 5.60
C LYS A 387 9.27 20.14 6.94
N VAL A 388 8.52 19.90 8.01
CA VAL A 388 9.05 19.80 9.36
C VAL A 388 8.97 18.33 9.82
N PRO A 389 10.08 17.76 10.34
CA PRO A 389 10.04 16.45 10.98
C PRO A 389 8.98 16.42 12.08
N PHE A 390 8.19 15.36 12.15
CA PHE A 390 7.27 15.13 13.25
C PHE A 390 7.35 13.68 13.72
N ASP A 391 7.14 13.50 15.01
CA ASP A 391 6.95 12.20 15.64
C ASP A 391 5.52 12.12 16.17
N PHE A 392 4.92 10.95 15.94
CA PHE A 392 3.58 10.62 16.40
C PHE A 392 3.67 9.49 17.42
N HIS A 393 3.23 9.76 18.63
CA HIS A 393 3.32 8.87 19.76
C HIS A 393 1.92 8.42 20.18
N LEU A 394 1.73 7.12 20.34
CA LEU A 394 0.56 6.54 20.99
C LEU A 394 1.02 5.91 22.30
N GLN A 395 0.46 6.37 23.42
CA GLN A 395 0.67 5.79 24.72
C GLN A 395 -0.50 4.85 25.05
N MET A 396 -0.18 3.56 25.04
CA MET A 396 -1.09 2.47 25.38
C MET A 396 -0.93 2.06 26.85
N LEU A 397 -1.97 1.52 27.47
CA LEU A 397 -1.93 0.94 28.83
C LEU A 397 -1.75 -0.58 28.82
#